data_AF-A0A2G9NJK1-F1
#
_entry.id   AF-A0A2G9NJK1-F1
#
_cell.length_a   1.000
_cell.length_b   1.000
_cell.length_c   1.000
_cell.angle_alpha   90.00
_cell.angle_beta   90.00
_cell.angle_gamma   90.00
#
_symmetry.space_group_name_H-M   'P 1'
#
loop_
_entity.id
_entity.type
_entity.pdbx_description
1 polymer ?
#
loop_
_entity_poly.entity_id
_entity_poly.type
_entity_poly.pdbx_seq_one_letter_code
_entity_poly.pdbx_strand_id
1 'polypeptide(L)'
;MGKNRDLKYLGKRIGNIVLHKLLVMHTNRPESKGFLRAEEVTYRDSAIKEAKKHNWNKRDIDFLIENAVSFVIEKKDMKYSDVDFSIEDVKKLVEDEMNKLGLIKS
;
A
#
# COMPACT_ATOMS: atom_id res chain seq x y z
N MET A 1 -12.31 19.15 1.04
CA MET A 1 -12.13 17.82 1.66
C MET A 1 -10.95 17.93 2.62
N GLY A 2 -11.03 17.33 3.82
CA GLY A 2 -10.05 17.59 4.90
C GLY A 2 -8.84 16.64 4.86
N LYS A 3 -7.66 17.16 5.20
CA LYS A 3 -6.37 16.46 5.21
C LYS A 3 -6.43 15.07 5.87
N ASN A 4 -7.09 14.93 7.03
CA ASN A 4 -7.20 13.64 7.74
C ASN A 4 -7.94 12.55 6.95
N ARG A 5 -8.93 12.93 6.13
CA ARG A 5 -9.64 11.97 5.28
C ARG A 5 -8.75 11.49 4.15
N ASP A 6 -8.02 12.41 3.51
CA ASP A 6 -7.10 12.10 2.42
C ASP A 6 -5.93 11.24 2.92
N LEU A 7 -5.47 11.46 4.15
CA LEU A 7 -4.42 10.69 4.80
C LEU A 7 -4.84 9.22 5.02
N LYS A 8 -6.03 8.99 5.57
CA LYS A 8 -6.61 7.63 5.68
C LYS A 8 -6.82 6.98 4.31
N TYR A 9 -7.20 7.78 3.30
CA TYR A 9 -7.45 7.27 1.96
C TYR A 9 -6.16 6.88 1.24
N LEU A 10 -5.11 7.69 1.37
CA LEU A 10 -3.79 7.43 0.83
C LEU A 10 -3.16 6.20 1.51
N GLY A 11 -3.26 6.06 2.82
CA GLY A 11 -2.77 4.88 3.56
C GLY A 11 -3.40 3.58 3.05
N LYS A 12 -4.72 3.56 2.87
CA LYS A 12 -5.43 2.41 2.26
C LYS A 12 -5.00 2.13 0.82
N ARG A 13 -4.72 3.15 0.02
CA ARG A 13 -4.23 2.97 -1.35
C ARG A 13 -2.83 2.35 -1.37
N ILE A 14 -1.93 2.83 -0.52
CA ILE A 14 -0.58 2.25 -0.35
C ILE A 14 -0.70 0.80 0.11
N GLY A 15 -1.55 0.52 1.11
CA GLY A 15 -1.82 -0.83 1.58
C GLY A 15 -2.35 -1.75 0.47
N ASN A 16 -3.26 -1.27 -0.38
CA ASN A 16 -3.73 -2.05 -1.54
C ASN A 16 -2.59 -2.36 -2.52
N ILE A 17 -1.73 -1.39 -2.86
CA ILE A 17 -0.59 -1.62 -3.77
C ILE A 17 0.31 -2.72 -3.21
N VAL A 18 0.68 -2.62 -1.93
CA VAL A 18 1.54 -3.60 -1.25
C VAL A 18 0.88 -4.97 -1.15
N LEU A 19 -0.41 -5.02 -0.80
CA LEU A 19 -1.17 -6.27 -0.77
C LEU A 19 -1.15 -6.95 -2.14
N HIS A 20 -1.43 -6.23 -3.23
CA HIS A 20 -1.45 -6.81 -4.57
C HIS A 20 -0.05 -7.27 -5.00
N LYS A 21 1.01 -6.55 -4.62
CA LYS A 21 2.39 -7.01 -4.81
C LYS A 21 2.69 -8.31 -4.09
N LEU A 22 2.33 -8.41 -2.81
CA LEU A 22 2.50 -9.62 -2.02
C LEU A 22 1.71 -10.77 -2.63
N LEU A 23 0.47 -10.54 -3.04
CA LEU A 23 -0.34 -11.52 -3.75
C LEU A 23 0.32 -11.95 -5.07
N VAL A 24 0.90 -11.05 -5.86
CA VAL A 24 1.61 -11.43 -7.09
C VAL A 24 2.86 -12.27 -6.80
N MET A 25 3.57 -11.98 -5.70
CA MET A 25 4.78 -12.71 -5.29
C MET A 25 4.46 -14.10 -4.75
N HIS A 26 3.38 -14.24 -3.99
CA HIS A 26 3.03 -15.47 -3.27
C HIS A 26 1.86 -16.25 -3.89
N THR A 27 1.18 -15.73 -4.92
CA THR A 27 0.07 -16.43 -5.56
C THR A 27 0.57 -17.59 -6.42
N ASN A 28 -0.06 -18.75 -6.20
CA ASN A 28 0.12 -19.94 -7.03
C ASN A 28 -0.70 -19.91 -8.32
N ARG A 29 -1.49 -18.85 -8.57
CA ARG A 29 -2.35 -18.71 -9.76
C ARG A 29 -1.77 -17.70 -10.75
N PRO A 30 -1.02 -18.14 -11.78
CA PRO A 30 -0.39 -17.25 -12.75
C PRO A 30 -1.42 -16.49 -13.59
N GLU A 31 -2.61 -17.05 -13.86
CA GLU A 31 -3.67 -16.33 -14.60
C GLU A 31 -4.13 -15.04 -13.91
N SER A 32 -4.08 -14.99 -12.57
CA SER A 32 -4.49 -13.81 -11.81
C SER A 32 -3.44 -12.71 -11.78
N LYS A 33 -2.18 -12.98 -12.16
CA LYS A 33 -1.09 -12.00 -12.10
C LYS A 33 -1.31 -10.81 -13.03
N GLY A 34 -1.91 -11.03 -14.19
CA GLY A 34 -2.23 -9.95 -15.14
C GLY A 34 -3.22 -8.94 -14.55
N PHE A 35 -4.31 -9.45 -13.94
CA PHE A 35 -5.32 -8.62 -13.29
C PHE A 35 -4.75 -7.86 -12.08
N LEU A 36 -4.02 -8.57 -11.20
CA LEU A 36 -3.41 -7.95 -10.01
C LEU A 36 -2.42 -6.83 -10.37
N ARG A 37 -1.63 -6.99 -11.44
CA ARG A 37 -0.72 -5.95 -11.92
C ARG A 37 -1.47 -4.74 -12.49
N ALA A 38 -2.57 -4.95 -13.21
CA ALA A 38 -3.39 -3.84 -13.72
C ALA A 38 -4.02 -3.03 -12.58
N GLU A 39 -4.48 -3.71 -11.52
CA GLU A 39 -4.98 -3.05 -10.31
C GLU A 39 -3.86 -2.29 -9.58
N GLU A 40 -2.66 -2.88 -9.45
CA GLU A 40 -1.49 -2.20 -8.86
C GLU A 40 -1.20 -0.86 -9.53
N VAL A 41 -1.17 -0.82 -10.88
CA VAL A 41 -0.95 0.40 -11.65
C VAL A 41 -2.05 1.43 -11.37
N THR A 42 -3.31 1.00 -11.37
CA THR A 42 -4.46 1.88 -11.14
C THR A 42 -4.41 2.51 -9.74
N TYR A 43 -4.08 1.72 -8.71
CA TYR A 43 -3.92 2.21 -7.35
C TYR A 43 -2.71 3.14 -7.22
N ARG A 44 -1.62 2.88 -7.94
CA ARG A 44 -0.42 3.71 -7.93
C ARG A 44 -0.66 5.08 -8.54
N ASP A 45 -1.28 5.16 -9.72
CA ASP A 45 -1.62 6.45 -10.35
C ASP A 45 -2.51 7.30 -9.45
N SER A 46 -3.46 6.62 -8.83
CA SER A 46 -4.33 7.14 -7.80
C SER A 46 -3.56 7.67 -6.58
N ALA A 47 -2.61 6.91 -6.05
CA ALA A 47 -1.79 7.30 -4.90
C ALA A 47 -0.90 8.50 -5.22
N ILE A 48 -0.29 8.56 -6.42
CA ILE A 48 0.53 9.69 -6.88
C ILE A 48 -0.27 10.99 -6.88
N LYS A 49 -1.52 10.95 -7.37
CA LYS A 49 -2.39 12.15 -7.39
C LYS A 49 -2.67 12.65 -5.98
N GLU A 50 -2.97 11.75 -5.04
CA GLU A 50 -3.23 12.13 -3.64
C GLU A 50 -1.95 12.59 -2.91
N ALA A 51 -0.83 11.91 -3.14
CA ALA A 51 0.47 12.25 -2.56
C ALA A 51 0.89 13.69 -2.91
N LYS A 52 0.56 14.17 -4.11
CA LYS A 52 0.88 15.53 -4.56
C LYS A 52 -0.07 16.62 -4.04
N LYS A 53 -1.20 16.27 -3.41
CA LYS A 53 -2.19 17.28 -2.95
C LYS A 53 -1.76 18.03 -1.69
N HIS A 54 -0.97 17.40 -0.84
CA HIS A 54 -0.63 17.94 0.48
C HIS A 54 0.87 17.84 0.73
N ASN A 55 1.38 18.75 1.56
CA ASN A 55 2.72 18.61 2.14
C ASN A 55 2.61 17.74 3.39
N TRP A 56 3.08 16.50 3.27
CA TRP A 56 3.06 15.51 4.34
C TRP A 56 4.24 15.74 5.29
N ASN A 57 3.94 15.86 6.58
CA ASN A 57 4.97 15.95 7.61
C ASN A 57 5.33 14.55 8.15
N LYS A 58 6.36 14.47 8.98
CA LYS A 58 6.82 13.19 9.55
C LYS A 58 5.69 12.40 10.25
N ARG A 59 4.83 13.07 11.03
CA ARG A 59 3.70 12.41 11.70
C ARG A 59 2.67 11.87 10.72
N ASP A 60 2.43 12.59 9.61
CA ASP A 60 1.55 12.12 8.55
C ASP A 60 2.14 10.87 7.87
N ILE A 61 3.45 10.87 7.62
CA ILE A 61 4.18 9.72 7.06
C ILE A 61 4.11 8.52 8.00
N ASP A 62 4.40 8.69 9.28
CA ASP A 62 4.33 7.62 10.27
C ASP A 62 2.92 7.02 10.32
N PHE A 63 1.87 7.86 10.32
CA PHE A 63 0.49 7.40 10.27
C PHE A 63 0.17 6.65 8.98
N LEU A 64 0.67 7.10 7.82
CA LEU A 64 0.47 6.41 6.55
C LEU A 64 1.07 5.00 6.57
N ILE A 65 2.26 4.86 7.15
CA ILE A 65 2.93 3.55 7.31
C ILE A 65 2.09 2.65 8.19
N GLU A 66 1.71 3.10 9.39
CA GLU A 66 0.88 2.31 10.30
C GLU A 66 -0.45 1.91 9.66
N ASN A 67 -1.12 2.87 9.00
CA ASN A 67 -2.40 2.61 8.37
C ASN A 67 -2.30 1.60 7.22
N ALA A 68 -1.26 1.70 6.39
CA ALA A 68 -1.02 0.78 5.29
C ALA A 68 -0.68 -0.63 5.81
N VAL A 69 0.19 -0.75 6.81
CA VAL A 69 0.56 -2.04 7.42
C VAL A 69 -0.65 -2.71 8.05
N SER A 70 -1.39 -1.99 8.92
CA SER A 70 -2.62 -2.52 9.53
C SER A 70 -3.63 -2.98 8.47
N PHE A 71 -3.81 -2.19 7.40
CA PHE A 71 -4.73 -2.55 6.32
C PHE A 71 -4.32 -3.83 5.59
N VAL A 72 -3.03 -4.03 5.31
CA VAL A 72 -2.54 -5.25 4.67
C VAL A 72 -2.75 -6.47 5.57
N ILE A 73 -2.47 -6.34 6.87
CA ILE A 73 -2.66 -7.41 7.86
C ILE A 73 -4.15 -7.77 7.98
N GLU A 74 -5.03 -6.78 8.15
CA GLU A 74 -6.48 -7.03 8.20
C GLU A 74 -6.97 -7.73 6.92
N LYS A 75 -6.47 -7.33 5.75
CA LYS A 75 -6.85 -7.97 4.48
C LYS A 75 -6.31 -9.39 4.35
N LYS A 76 -5.09 -9.63 4.83
CA LYS A 76 -4.51 -10.98 4.91
C LYS A 76 -5.43 -11.89 5.72
N ASP A 77 -5.72 -11.51 6.96
CA ASP A 77 -6.48 -12.33 7.90
C ASP A 77 -7.93 -12.57 7.42
N MET A 78 -8.53 -11.60 6.74
CA MET A 78 -9.91 -11.73 6.25
C MET A 78 -10.08 -12.50 4.94
N LYS A 79 -9.13 -12.37 4.00
CA LYS A 79 -9.34 -12.83 2.60
C LYS A 79 -8.24 -13.74 2.06
N TYR A 80 -7.05 -13.71 2.65
CA TYR A 80 -5.86 -14.34 2.10
C TYR A 80 -5.07 -15.06 3.19
N SER A 81 -5.77 -15.83 4.04
CA SER A 81 -5.17 -16.63 5.11
C SER A 81 -4.16 -17.66 4.59
N ASP A 82 -4.29 -18.05 3.33
CA ASP A 82 -3.41 -19.01 2.66
C ASP A 82 -2.07 -18.41 2.19
N VAL A 83 -1.89 -17.10 2.31
CA VAL A 83 -0.69 -16.40 1.84
C VAL A 83 0.18 -16.04 3.03
N ASP A 84 1.39 -16.62 3.09
CA ASP A 84 2.31 -16.35 4.18
C ASP A 84 3.34 -15.28 3.80
N PHE A 85 3.37 -14.20 4.60
CA PHE A 85 4.34 -13.12 4.52
C PHE A 85 4.49 -12.47 5.90
N SER A 86 5.71 -12.01 6.20
CA SER A 86 6.04 -11.40 7.49
C SER A 86 5.61 -9.93 7.55
N ILE A 87 5.35 -9.44 8.76
CA ILE A 87 5.03 -8.02 8.99
C ILE A 87 6.22 -7.12 8.58
N GLU A 88 7.45 -7.60 8.76
CA GLU A 88 8.65 -6.89 8.35
C GLU A 88 8.72 -6.70 6.83
N ASP A 89 8.35 -7.71 6.04
CA ASP A 89 8.29 -7.61 4.59
C ASP A 89 7.21 -6.62 4.14
N VAL A 90 6.04 -6.65 4.79
CA VAL A 90 4.97 -5.67 4.55
C VAL A 90 5.49 -4.26 4.80
N LYS A 91 6.16 -4.04 5.93
CA LYS A 91 6.68 -2.72 6.31
C LYS A 91 7.73 -2.23 5.31
N LYS A 92 8.68 -3.08 4.93
CA LYS A 92 9.69 -2.75 3.90
C LYS A 92 9.06 -2.39 2.57
N LEU A 93 8.04 -3.14 2.13
CA LEU A 93 7.33 -2.85 0.87
C LEU A 93 6.52 -1.55 0.95
N VAL A 94 5.90 -1.26 2.10
CA VAL A 94 5.22 0.01 2.34
C VAL A 94 6.20 1.18 2.25
N GLU A 95 7.33 1.09 2.94
CA GLU A 95 8.37 2.13 2.91
C GLU A 95 8.94 2.34 1.50
N ASP A 96 9.22 1.25 0.77
CA ASP A 96 9.68 1.29 -0.62
C ASP A 96 8.66 1.95 -1.56
N GLU A 97 7.37 1.63 -1.41
CA GLU A 97 6.31 2.27 -2.19
C GLU A 97 6.14 3.75 -1.81
N MET A 98 6.26 4.11 -0.54
CA MET A 98 6.22 5.51 -0.12
C MET A 98 7.41 6.32 -0.65
N ASN A 99 8.59 5.72 -0.72
CA ASN A 99 9.77 6.31 -1.37
C ASN A 99 9.51 6.55 -2.87
N LYS A 100 8.97 5.54 -3.58
CA LYS A 100 8.57 5.68 -5.00
C LYS A 100 7.51 6.74 -5.25
N LEU A 101 6.63 6.98 -4.27
CA LEU A 101 5.61 8.03 -4.34
C LEU A 101 6.19 9.43 -4.02
N GLY A 102 7.46 9.52 -3.64
CA GLY A 102 8.12 10.77 -3.24
C GLY A 102 7.66 11.30 -1.89
N LEU A 103 7.02 10.47 -1.07
CA LEU A 103 6.54 10.82 0.27
C LEU A 103 7.67 10.78 1.30
N ILE A 104 8.65 9.90 1.10
CA ILE A 104 9.84 9.77 1.92
C ILE A 104 11.03 10.04 1.00
N LYS A 105 11.90 10.97 1.38
CA LYS A 105 13.20 11.11 0.72
C LYS A 105 14.17 10.20 1.45
N SER A 106 14.49 9.05 0.84
CA SER A 106 15.65 8.26 1.23
C SER A 106 16.94 8.87 0.69
#